data_AF-A0A218P297-F1
#
_entry.id   AF-A0A218P297-F1
#
_cell.length_a   1.000
_cell.length_b   1.000
_cell.length_c   1.000
_cell.angle_alpha   90.00
_cell.angle_beta   90.00
_cell.angle_gamma   90.00
#
_symmetry.space_group_name_H-M   'P 1'
#
loop_
_entity.id
_entity.type
_entity.pdbx_description
1 polymer ?
#
loop_
_entity_poly.entity_id
_entity_poly.type
_entity_poly.pdbx_seq_one_letter_code
_entity_poly.pdbx_strand_id
1 'polypeptide(L)'
;MKKDLKSFWISNTICKHCIPPRTLLESLEELAEEELEVILIENLEALYLVAKDFKSFYLKLTKLRDLSIQKKHYLVLSVNKDILENGEWDILTSEFKYIP
;
A
#
# COMPACT_ATOMS: atom_id res chain seq x y z
N MET A 1 -10.65 27.00 3.07
CA MET A 1 -9.47 26.36 3.70
C MET A 1 -9.20 25.05 2.99
N LYS A 2 -8.01 24.87 2.40
CA LYS A 2 -7.56 23.52 2.02
C LYS A 2 -7.31 22.77 3.33
N LYS A 3 -8.03 21.68 3.58
CA LYS A 3 -7.69 20.78 4.68
C LYS A 3 -6.42 20.05 4.28
N ASP A 4 -5.39 20.11 5.11
CA ASP A 4 -4.22 19.25 4.95
C ASP A 4 -4.68 17.81 5.21
N LEU A 5 -4.68 17.00 4.15
CA LEU A 5 -4.97 15.58 4.24
C LEU A 5 -3.88 14.91 5.08
N LYS A 6 -4.28 14.23 6.15
CA LYS A 6 -3.37 13.32 6.86
C LYS A 6 -3.14 12.10 5.99
N SER A 7 -2.03 12.13 5.26
CA SER A 7 -1.61 11.08 4.34
C SER A 7 -0.43 10.31 4.90
N PHE A 8 -0.46 8.99 4.75
CA PHE A 8 0.66 8.13 5.08
C PHE A 8 1.41 7.74 3.80
N TRP A 9 2.73 7.91 3.78
CA TRP A 9 3.51 7.79 2.55
C TRP A 9 4.58 6.71 2.66
N ILE A 10 4.49 5.69 1.80
CA ILE A 10 5.44 4.58 1.81
C ILE A 10 6.40 4.77 0.65
N SER A 11 7.62 5.20 0.96
CA SER A 11 8.63 5.59 -0.02
C SER A 11 10.02 5.18 0.44
N ASN A 12 10.90 4.86 -0.52
CA ASN A 12 12.33 4.71 -0.27
C ASN A 12 13.06 6.06 -0.12
N THR A 13 12.33 7.16 -0.30
CA THR A 13 12.84 8.53 -0.21
C THR A 13 12.59 9.09 1.18
N ILE A 14 13.55 9.82 1.76
CA ILE A 14 13.36 10.44 3.07
C ILE A 14 12.42 11.64 2.90
N CYS A 15 11.19 11.50 3.38
CA CYS A 15 10.19 12.56 3.41
C CYS A 15 9.48 12.60 4.77
N LYS A 16 8.90 13.77 5.10
CA LYS A 16 8.17 13.98 6.36
C LYS A 16 6.89 13.12 6.35
N HIS A 17 6.66 12.33 7.40
CA HIS A 17 5.55 11.35 7.51
C HIS A 17 5.65 10.16 6.55
N CYS A 18 6.87 9.75 6.20
CA CYS A 18 7.13 8.57 5.37
C CYS A 18 7.74 7.43 6.19
N ILE A 19 7.33 6.18 5.91
CA ILE A 19 8.01 4.98 6.42
C ILE A 19 8.60 4.16 5.28
N PRO A 20 9.69 3.43 5.53
CA PRO A 20 10.21 2.47 4.57
C PRO A 20 9.19 1.35 4.30
N PRO A 21 9.13 0.82 3.06
CA PRO A 21 8.27 -0.32 2.70
C PRO A 21 8.40 -1.53 3.63
N ARG A 22 9.60 -1.80 4.14
CA ARG A 22 9.84 -2.89 5.09
C ARG A 22 9.09 -2.69 6.41
N THR A 23 9.04 -1.47 6.91
CA THR A 23 8.35 -1.12 8.16
C THR A 23 6.84 -1.28 8.03
N LEU A 24 6.25 -1.05 6.84
CA LEU A 24 4.84 -1.36 6.60
C LEU A 24 4.53 -2.83 6.88
N LEU A 25 5.42 -3.73 6.47
CA LEU A 25 5.19 -5.17 6.61
C LEU A 25 5.29 -5.66 8.04
N GLU A 26 6.03 -4.93 8.87
CA GLU A 26 6.31 -5.27 10.27
C GLU A 26 5.35 -4.55 11.23
N SER A 27 4.88 -3.34 10.89
CA SER A 27 4.08 -2.44 11.73
C SER A 27 2.70 -2.10 11.15
N LEU A 28 2.16 -2.96 10.30
CA LEU A 28 0.89 -2.76 9.58
C LEU A 28 -0.31 -2.45 10.52
N GLU A 29 -0.22 -2.92 11.77
CA GLU A 29 -1.23 -2.73 12.82
C GLU A 29 -1.13 -1.35 13.48
N GLU A 30 0.07 -0.76 13.57
CA GLU A 30 0.29 0.57 14.14
C GLU A 30 -0.31 1.67 13.25
N LEU A 31 -0.31 1.46 11.93
CA LEU A 31 -1.00 2.32 10.95
C LEU A 31 -2.51 2.38 11.14
N ALA A 32 -3.09 1.32 11.74
CA ALA A 32 -4.52 1.25 11.98
C ALA A 32 -4.97 2.08 13.20
N GLU A 33 -4.04 2.55 14.03
CA GLU A 33 -4.31 3.38 15.21
C GLU A 33 -4.33 4.88 14.89
N GLU A 34 -3.74 5.31 13.78
CA GLU A 34 -3.76 6.71 13.37
C GLU A 34 -5.06 7.10 12.64
N GLU A 35 -5.62 8.27 12.97
CA GLU A 35 -6.72 8.89 12.20
C GLU A 35 -6.20 9.45 10.87
N LEU A 36 -6.11 8.59 9.87
CA LEU A 36 -5.68 8.92 8.51
C LEU A 36 -6.90 9.08 7.60
N GLU A 37 -6.78 9.90 6.56
CA GLU A 37 -7.81 9.96 5.52
C GLU A 37 -7.40 9.13 4.29
N VAL A 38 -6.10 9.05 4.01
CA VAL A 38 -5.53 8.36 2.84
C VAL A 38 -4.21 7.68 3.18
N ILE A 39 -4.00 6.48 2.67
CA ILE A 39 -2.73 5.74 2.67
C ILE A 39 -2.25 5.67 1.21
N LEU A 40 -1.06 6.21 0.95
CA LEU A 40 -0.42 6.21 -0.37
C LEU A 40 0.82 5.32 -0.35
N ILE A 41 0.84 4.32 -1.22
CA ILE A 41 2.01 3.48 -1.47
C ILE A 41 2.56 3.82 -2.84
N GLU A 42 3.66 4.56 -2.89
CA GLU A 42 4.24 4.99 -4.18
C GLU A 42 5.09 3.94 -4.88
N ASN A 43 5.63 2.99 -4.12
CA ASN A 43 6.54 1.97 -4.60
C ASN A 43 6.08 0.60 -4.10
N LEU A 44 5.01 0.09 -4.71
CA LEU A 44 4.49 -1.24 -4.40
C LEU A 44 5.49 -2.35 -4.77
N GLU A 45 6.41 -2.06 -5.69
CA GLU A 45 7.49 -2.93 -6.11
C GLU A 45 8.42 -3.29 -4.96
N ALA A 46 8.75 -2.32 -4.11
CA ALA A 46 9.55 -2.57 -2.93
C ALA A 46 8.85 -3.53 -1.96
N LEU A 47 7.52 -3.44 -1.82
CA LEU A 47 6.75 -4.40 -1.02
C LEU A 47 6.76 -5.80 -1.63
N TYR A 48 6.60 -5.88 -2.95
CA TYR A 48 6.66 -7.14 -3.69
C TYR A 48 8.03 -7.82 -3.52
N LEU A 49 9.12 -7.08 -3.72
CA LEU A 49 10.49 -7.58 -3.55
C LEU A 49 10.79 -8.04 -2.12
N VAL A 50 10.32 -7.30 -1.10
CA VAL A 50 10.56 -7.68 0.31
C VAL A 50 9.73 -8.91 0.71
N ALA A 51 8.54 -9.09 0.13
CA ALA A 51 7.68 -10.22 0.43
C ALA A 51 8.19 -11.57 -0.10
N LYS A 52 9.18 -11.57 -1.02
CA LYS A 52 9.85 -12.73 -1.64
C LYS A 52 8.97 -13.58 -2.58
N ASP A 53 7.67 -13.59 -2.39
CA ASP A 53 6.70 -14.29 -3.25
C ASP A 53 5.36 -13.53 -3.34
N PHE A 54 4.64 -13.72 -4.45
CA PHE A 54 3.38 -13.03 -4.71
C PHE A 54 2.28 -13.35 -3.71
N LYS A 55 2.19 -14.59 -3.23
CA LYS A 55 1.15 -14.99 -2.27
C LYS A 55 1.32 -14.22 -0.96
N SER A 56 2.54 -14.16 -0.45
CA SER A 56 2.89 -13.40 0.75
C SER A 56 2.64 -11.91 0.57
N PHE A 57 3.05 -11.35 -0.58
CA PHE A 57 2.79 -9.96 -0.94
C PHE A 57 1.28 -9.64 -0.95
N TYR A 58 0.52 -10.44 -1.68
CA TYR A 58 -0.92 -10.25 -1.89
C TYR A 58 -1.71 -10.38 -0.59
N LEU A 59 -1.37 -11.33 0.28
CA LEU A 59 -1.97 -11.46 1.61
C LEU A 59 -1.78 -10.20 2.46
N LYS A 60 -0.57 -9.62 2.45
CA LYS A 60 -0.28 -8.40 3.20
C LYS A 60 -1.02 -7.19 2.63
N LEU A 61 -1.08 -7.08 1.30
CA LEU A 61 -1.83 -6.02 0.63
C LEU A 61 -3.34 -6.12 0.90
N THR A 62 -3.89 -7.34 0.90
CA THR A 62 -5.28 -7.60 1.23
C THR A 62 -5.58 -7.23 2.68
N LYS A 63 -4.70 -7.59 3.63
CA LYS A 63 -4.82 -7.18 5.04
C LYS A 63 -4.84 -5.65 5.17
N LEU A 64 -3.95 -4.94 4.44
CA LEU A 64 -3.90 -3.48 4.44
C LEU A 64 -5.19 -2.86 3.88
N ARG A 65 -5.73 -3.41 2.79
CA ARG A 65 -7.00 -2.99 2.21
C ARG A 65 -8.14 -3.16 3.22
N ASP A 66 -8.25 -4.32 3.84
CA ASP A 66 -9.33 -4.63 4.77
C ASP A 66 -9.28 -3.70 5.99
N LEU A 67 -8.08 -3.43 6.53
CA LEU A 67 -7.88 -2.43 7.58
C LEU A 67 -8.27 -1.02 7.13
N SER A 68 -7.88 -0.63 5.92
CA SER A 68 -8.23 0.69 5.35
C SER A 68 -9.75 0.85 5.23
N ILE A 69 -10.45 -0.18 4.76
CA ILE A 69 -11.93 -0.20 4.66
C ILE A 69 -12.57 -0.06 6.04
N GLN A 70 -12.12 -0.85 7.02
CA GLN A 70 -12.65 -0.81 8.39
C GLN A 70 -12.52 0.58 9.02
N LYS A 71 -11.43 1.28 8.71
CA LYS A 71 -11.11 2.61 9.23
C LYS A 71 -11.60 3.76 8.33
N LYS A 72 -12.23 3.45 7.20
CA LYS A 72 -12.69 4.42 6.18
C LYS A 72 -11.57 5.27 5.59
N HIS A 73 -10.37 4.70 5.48
CA HIS A 73 -9.23 5.30 4.80
C HIS A 73 -9.28 4.93 3.31
N TYR A 74 -8.84 5.85 2.44
CA TYR A 74 -8.56 5.48 1.05
C TYR A 74 -7.19 4.84 0.94
N LEU A 75 -7.08 3.71 0.23
CA LEU A 75 -5.80 3.09 -0.10
C LEU A 75 -5.49 3.34 -1.57
N VAL A 76 -4.39 4.04 -1.84
CA VAL A 76 -3.90 4.35 -3.19
C VAL A 76 -2.56 3.67 -3.39
N LEU A 77 -2.47 2.88 -4.46
CA LEU A 77 -1.30 2.07 -4.79
C LEU A 77 -0.73 2.52 -6.13
N SER A 78 0.56 2.80 -6.16
CA SER A 78 1.33 3.00 -7.38
C SER A 78 2.20 1.78 -7.61
N VAL A 79 2.10 1.23 -8.82
CA VAL A 79 2.80 0.01 -9.20
C VAL A 79 3.09 0.04 -10.69
N ASN A 80 4.31 -0.33 -11.06
CA ASN A 80 4.66 -0.69 -12.41
C ASN A 80 4.18 -2.13 -12.69
N LYS A 81 3.28 -2.30 -13.66
CA LYS A 81 2.77 -3.61 -14.06
C LYS A 81 3.89 -4.62 -14.39
N ASP A 82 5.01 -4.15 -14.93
CA ASP A 82 6.11 -5.00 -15.42
C ASP A 82 6.82 -5.80 -14.31
N ILE A 83 6.59 -5.47 -13.04
CA ILE A 83 7.16 -6.23 -11.91
C ILE A 83 6.38 -7.49 -11.54
N LEU A 84 5.18 -7.65 -12.11
CA LEU A 84 4.26 -8.75 -11.81
C LEU A 84 4.16 -9.67 -13.02
N GLU A 85 4.03 -10.98 -12.77
CA GLU A 85 3.75 -11.91 -13.85
C GLU A 85 2.34 -11.69 -14.43
N ASN A 86 2.12 -12.14 -15.67
CA ASN A 86 0.86 -11.86 -16.40
C ASN A 86 -0.41 -12.28 -15.63
N GLY A 87 -0.37 -13.34 -14.80
CA GLY A 87 -1.50 -13.75 -13.97
C GLY A 87 -1.62 -13.02 -12.63
N GLU A 88 -0.52 -12.48 -12.12
CA GLU A 88 -0.47 -11.76 -10.84
C GLU A 88 -1.13 -10.38 -10.95
N TRP A 89 -0.92 -9.72 -12.10
CA TRP A 89 -1.58 -8.44 -12.42
C TRP A 89 -3.11 -8.58 -12.48
N ASP A 90 -3.60 -9.63 -13.11
CA ASP A 90 -5.04 -9.87 -13.25
C ASP A 90 -5.70 -10.09 -11.88
N ILE A 91 -5.02 -10.80 -10.96
CA ILE A 91 -5.46 -10.99 -9.58
C ILE A 91 -5.50 -9.66 -8.81
N LEU A 92 -4.47 -8.82 -8.95
CA LEU A 92 -4.46 -7.51 -8.32
C LEU A 92 -5.60 -6.63 -8.82
N THR A 93 -5.81 -6.57 -10.13
CA THR A 93 -6.81 -5.69 -10.73
C THR A 93 -8.25 -6.18 -10.61
N SER A 94 -8.47 -7.44 -10.19
CA SER A 94 -9.80 -7.91 -9.80
C SER A 94 -10.25 -7.36 -8.44
N GLU A 95 -9.32 -7.09 -7.54
CA GLU A 95 -9.60 -6.61 -6.17
C GLU A 95 -9.37 -5.11 -5.98
N PHE A 96 -8.54 -4.51 -6.82
CA PHE A 96 -8.18 -3.10 -6.77
C PHE A 96 -8.59 -2.41 -8.07
N LYS A 97 -9.18 -1.23 -7.96
CA LYS A 97 -9.52 -0.41 -9.13
C LYS A 97 -8.26 0.17 -9.75
N TYR A 98 -7.86 -0.34 -10.91
CA TYR A 98 -6.78 0.22 -11.71
C TYR A 98 -7.20 1.55 -12.35
N ILE A 99 -6.30 2.54 -12.31
CA ILE A 99 -6.43 3.83 -12.96
C ILE A 99 -5.17 4.04 -13.81
N PRO A 100 -5.29 4.15 -15.15
CA PRO A 100 -4.15 4.34 -16.05
C PRO A 100 -3.57 5.76 -16.01
#